data_AF-A0A087H4L2-F1
#
_entry.id   AF-A0A087H4L2-F1
#
_cell.length_a   1.000
_cell.length_b   1.000
_cell.length_c   1.000
_cell.angle_alpha   90.00
_cell.angle_beta   90.00
_cell.angle_gamma   90.00
#
_symmetry.space_group_name_H-M   'P 1'
#
loop_
_entity.id
_entity.type
_entity.pdbx_description
1 polymer ?
#
loop_
_entity_poly.entity_id
_entity_poly.type
_entity_poly.pdbx_seq_one_letter_code
_entity_poly.pdbx_strand_id
1 'polypeptide(L)' 'MWGEEFTFMLEEPPVREKLHVDVLSTSSRIGLFHPKETLGYVDIPVVDVVNNKRMNQKFHLIDSKNGKIQLELEWRTTS' A
#
# COMPACT_ATOMS: atom_id res chain seq x y z
N MET A 1 -14.75 -1.60 2.63
CA MET A 1 -13.73 -0.58 2.98
C MET A 1 -12.84 -1.22 4.03
N TRP A 2 -11.53 -1.27 3.83
CA TRP A 2 -10.62 -1.96 4.77
C TRP A 2 -10.49 -1.22 6.10
N GLY A 3 -10.12 0.07 6.07
CA GLY A 3 -9.96 0.86 7.30
C GLY A 3 -8.89 0.30 8.25
N GLU A 4 -7.90 -0.41 7.69
CA GLU A 4 -6.83 -1.06 8.45
C GLU A 4 -5.62 -0.12 8.56
N GLU A 5 -4.92 -0.18 9.70
CA GLU A 5 -3.69 0.56 9.97
C GLU A 5 -2.55 -0.43 10.22
N PHE A 6 -1.39 -0.14 9.65
CA PHE A 6 -0.17 -0.94 9.79
C PHE A 6 0.98 -0.03 10.22
N THR A 7 1.80 -0.51 11.16
CA THR A 7 2.95 0.24 11.68
C THR A 7 4.23 -0.54 11.43
N PHE A 8 5.25 0.15 10.91
CA PHE A 8 6.57 -0.40 10.65
C PHE A 8 7.60 0.41 11.45
N MET A 9 8.51 -0.29 12.13
CA MET A 9 9.63 0.32 12.83
C MET A 9 10.86 0.22 11.94
N LEU A 10 11.50 1.36 11.66
CA LEU A 10 12.70 1.44 10.82
C LEU A 10 13.81 2.13 11.60
N GLU A 11 15.03 1.61 11.50
CA GLU A 11 16.22 2.21 12.14
C GLU A 11 16.64 3.51 11.47
N GLU A 12 16.50 3.60 10.15
CA GLU A 12 16.84 4.77 9.35
C GLU A 12 15.69 5.18 8.41
N PRO A 13 15.59 6.47 8.01
CA PRO A 13 14.56 6.92 7.08
C PRO A 13 14.75 6.30 5.68
N PRO A 14 13.72 5.63 5.11
CA PRO A 14 13.82 4.88 3.84
C PRO A 14 13.78 5.78 2.58
N VAL A 15 14.55 6.87 2.54
CA VAL A 15 14.45 7.96 1.55
C VAL A 15 14.72 7.55 0.09
N ARG A 16 15.24 6.35 -0.16
CA ARG A 16 15.49 5.81 -1.52
C ARG A 16 14.60 4.63 -1.88
N GLU A 17 13.70 4.25 -0.98
CA GLU A 17 12.87 3.06 -1.12
C GLU A 17 11.46 3.41 -1.58
N LYS A 18 10.68 2.36 -1.83
CA LYS A 18 9.28 2.47 -2.22
C LYS A 18 8.45 1.48 -1.41
N LEU A 19 7.25 1.89 -1.03
CA LEU A 19 6.24 0.99 -0.50
C LEU A 19 5.50 0.36 -1.68
N HIS A 20 5.64 -0.96 -1.82
CA HIS A 20 4.88 -1.76 -2.78
C HIS A 20 3.61 -2.29 -2.12
N VAL A 21 2.45 -2.03 -2.74
CA VAL A 21 1.16 -2.50 -2.24
C VAL A 21 0.44 -3.29 -3.33
N ASP A 22 0.29 -4.59 -3.10
CA ASP A 22 -0.49 -5.48 -3.95
C ASP A 22 -1.95 -5.57 -3.47
N VAL A 23 -2.88 -5.48 -4.41
CA VAL A 23 -4.29 -5.77 -4.17
C VAL A 23 -4.59 -7.14 -4.73
N LEU A 24 -4.94 -8.09 -3.85
CA LEU A 24 -5.24 -9.46 -4.22
C LEU A 24 -6.75 -9.74 -4.11
N SER A 25 -7.26 -10.61 -4.98
CA SER A 25 -8.62 -11.13 -4.84
C SER A 25 -8.72 -12.02 -3.61
N THR A 26 -9.83 -11.91 -2.89
CA THR A 26 -10.17 -12.88 -1.86
C THR A 26 -10.62 -14.17 -2.56
N SER A 27 -9.89 -15.27 -2.37
CA SER A 27 -10.32 -16.60 -2.85
C SER A 27 -11.54 -17.06 -2.03
N SER A 28 -12.71 -16.53 -2.33
CA SER A 28 -13.93 -16.80 -1.58
C SER A 28 -14.60 -18.07 -2.11
N ARG A 29 -14.12 -19.23 -1.64
CA ARG A 29 -14.94 -20.41 -1.29
C ARG A 29 -14.05 -21.63 -1.01
N ILE A 30 -14.29 -22.27 0.14
CA ILE A 30 -13.86 -23.66 0.39
C ILE A 30 -14.41 -24.50 -0.77
N GLY A 31 -13.54 -24.99 -1.66
CA GLY A 31 -13.92 -25.86 -2.79
C GLY A 31 -13.82 -25.28 -4.19
N LEU A 32 -13.34 -24.03 -4.40
CA LEU A 32 -13.00 -23.54 -5.75
C LEU A 32 -11.49 -23.39 -5.93
N PHE A 33 -10.94 -24.05 -6.94
CA PHE A 33 -9.52 -24.07 -7.35
C PHE A 33 -9.02 -22.74 -7.97
N HIS A 34 -9.70 -21.63 -7.75
CA HIS A 34 -9.23 -20.35 -8.28
C HIS A 34 -8.18 -19.80 -7.32
N PRO A 35 -6.90 -19.71 -7.74
CA PRO A 35 -5.87 -19.08 -6.92
C PRO A 35 -6.24 -17.61 -6.66
N LYS A 36 -5.70 -17.03 -5.58
CA LYS A 36 -5.76 -15.59 -5.39
C LYS A 36 -5.12 -14.92 -6.61
N GLU A 37 -5.85 -14.00 -7.24
CA GLU A 37 -5.40 -13.28 -8.42
C GLU A 37 -5.01 -11.86 -8.03
N THR A 38 -3.96 -11.33 -8.66
CA THR A 38 -3.57 -9.93 -8.49
C THR A 38 -4.55 -9.02 -9.24
N LEU A 39 -5.19 -8.11 -8.52
CA LEU A 39 -6.12 -7.11 -9.06
C LEU A 39 -5.42 -5.82 -9.50
N GLY A 40 -4.13 -5.69 -9.15
CA GLY A 40 -3.23 -4.60 -9.47
C GLY A 40 -2.39 -4.19 -8.27
N TYR A 41 -1.45 -3.28 -8.48
CA TYR A 41 -0.51 -2.83 -7.44
C TYR A 41 -0.22 -1.34 -7.52
N VAL A 42 0.46 -0.79 -6.51
CA VAL A 42 1.03 0.56 -6.56
C VAL A 42 2.41 0.58 -5.91
N ASP A 43 3.33 1.33 -6.51
CA ASP A 43 4.63 1.68 -5.93
C ASP A 43 4.62 3.13 -5.46
N ILE A 44 4.82 3.35 -4.17
CA ILE A 44 4.79 4.69 -3.55
C ILE A 44 6.20 5.06 -3.10
N PRO A 45 6.82 6.11 -3.64
CA PRO A 45 8.06 6.66 -3.09
C PRO A 45 7.83 7.15 -1.66
N VAL A 46 8.51 6.55 -0.68
CA VAL A 46 8.31 6.91 0.73
C VAL A 46 9.07 8.18 1.13
N VAL A 47 9.95 8.69 0.26
CA VAL A 47 10.66 9.96 0.45
C VAL A 47 9.70 11.14 0.69
N ASP A 48 8.55 11.13 0.03
CA ASP A 48 7.57 12.21 0.15
C ASP A 48 6.93 12.23 1.55
N VAL A 49 6.62 11.07 2.14
CA VAL A 49 6.08 11.02 3.51
C VAL A 49 7.17 11.27 4.56
N VAL A 50 8.39 10.81 4.33
CA VAL A 50 9.52 11.10 5.24
C VAL A 50 9.76 12.61 5.35
N ASN A 51 9.72 13.32 4.21
CA ASN A 51 9.93 14.77 4.16
C ASN A 51 8.71 15.56 4.66
N ASN A 52 7.50 15.17 4.27
CA ASN A 52 6.27 15.93 4.58
C ASN A 52 5.55 15.48 5.86
N LYS A 53 6.06 14.45 6.54
CA LYS A 53 5.49 13.77 7.73
C LYS A 53 4.17 13.03 7.49
N ARG A 54 3.35 13.42 6.52
CA ARG A 54 2.08 12.75 6.20
C ARG A 54 1.74 12.87 4.72
N MET A 55 1.07 11.86 4.19
CA MET A 55 0.43 11.89 2.88
C MET A 55 -0.89 11.13 2.91
N ASN A 56 -1.91 11.62 2.21
CA ASN A 56 -3.17 10.92 1.98
C ASN A 56 -3.53 11.09 0.50
N GLN A 57 -3.52 10.00 -0.24
CA GLN A 57 -3.66 10.03 -1.69
C GLN A 57 -4.44 8.82 -2.21
N LYS A 58 -5.20 9.07 -3.29
CA LYS A 58 -5.85 8.03 -4.08
C LYS A 58 -4.96 7.67 -5.27
N PHE A 59 -4.50 6.43 -5.31
CA PHE A 59 -3.64 5.89 -6.36
C PHE A 59 -4.46 5.08 -7.36
N HIS A 60 -4.06 5.16 -8.63
CA HIS A 60 -4.52 4.23 -9.65
C HIS A 60 -3.64 2.98 -9.57
N LEU A 61 -4.25 1.81 -9.55
CA LEU A 61 -3.52 0.56 -9.56
C LEU A 61 -2.91 0.31 -10.93
N ILE A 62 -1.62 0.00 -10.95
CA ILE A 62 -0.90 -0.52 -12.10
C ILE A 62 -1.44 -1.93 -12.39
N ASP A 63 -1.47 -2.30 -13.66
CA ASP A 63 -2.06 -3.56 -14.17
C ASP A 63 -3.55 -3.75 -13.83
N SER A 64 -4.25 -2.66 -13.51
CA SER A 64 -5.69 -2.64 -13.30
C SER A 64 -6.37 -1.72 -14.31
N LYS A 65 -7.51 -2.16 -14.86
CA LYS A 65 -8.27 -1.34 -15.84
C LYS A 65 -8.78 -0.04 -15.23
N ASN A 66 -9.37 -0.11 -14.03
CA ASN A 66 -10.00 1.03 -13.34
C ASN A 66 -9.77 1.00 -11.83
N GLY A 67 -8.91 0.10 -11.33
CA GLY A 67 -8.67 -0.08 -9.92
C GLY A 67 -8.04 1.15 -9.29
N LYS A 68 -8.54 1.54 -8.12
CA LYS A 68 -7.98 2.62 -7.32
C LYS A 68 -7.94 2.21 -5.86
N ILE A 69 -6.90 2.61 -5.15
CA ILE A 69 -6.77 2.45 -3.71
C ILE A 69 -6.48 3.81 -3.08
N GLN A 70 -7.07 4.07 -1.92
CA GLN A 70 -6.71 5.24 -1.12
C GLN A 70 -5.82 4.75 0.02
N LEU A 71 -4.67 5.41 0.17
CA LEU A 71 -3.71 5.11 1.21
C LEU A 71 -3.36 6.38 1.95
N GLU A 72 -3.18 6.24 3.26
CA GLU A 72 -2.66 7.26 4.14
C GLU A 72 -1.39 6.74 4.78
N LEU A 73 -0.33 7.55 4.73
CA LEU A 73 0.95 7.23 5.34
C LEU A 73 1.36 8.38 6.26
N GLU A 74 1.97 8.03 7.39
CA GLU A 74 2.50 8.96 8.37
C GLU A 74 3.91 8.53 8.79
N TRP A 75 4.84 9.49 8.84
CA TRP A 75 6.19 9.29 9.34
C TRP A 75 6.34 9.87 10.75
N ARG A 76 6.46 8.98 11.74
CA ARG A 76 6.65 9.34 13.14
C ARG A 76 8.11 9.09 13.54
N THR A 77 8.79 10.12 14.02
CA THR A 77 10.09 9.98 14.69
C THR A 77 9.83 9.91 16.19
N THR A 78 10.37 8.92 16.88
CA THR A 78 10.43 8.96 18.34
C THR A 78 11.32 10.13 18.76
N SER A 79 10.71 11.16 19.36
CA SER A 79 11.42 12.27 19.99
C SER A 79 12.14 11.84 21.26
#